data_AF-A0A7G8HD32-F1
#
_entry.id   AF-A0A7G8HD32-F1
#
_cell.length_a   1.000
_cell.length_b   1.000
_cell.length_c   1.000
_cell.angle_alpha   90.00
_cell.angle_beta   90.00
_cell.angle_gamma   90.00
#
_symmetry.space_group_name_H-M   'P 1'
#
loop_
_entity.id
_entity.type
_entity.pdbx_description
1 polymer ?
#
loop_
_entity_poly.entity_id
_entity_poly.type
_entity_poly.pdbx_seq_one_letter_code
_entity_poly.pdbx_strand_id
1 'polypeptide(L)'
;MERQNDQIVAWFANNFSDGRPEMPDLPGDVILPPEDDVTEGNTPPEDLVPDMEALPLPPPPPIGGISPEDLQRDDLIDLPPSMVENLLPEQIGALDPDVVGEFSPEQFALIPDASFEGFDAEQIESMRPELVEGIRPGQFGELPVDSFQGFDSEHVMVLPPEVFEEMQPDQLAAMSSESFEGFDAEQIENMRPELLEGLQPGQFGELPADAFQGFDSEQVSVLPSDVFKTMHADQLAELPVEAFDGFESEQIGNLRPKMFEGIRSAQFESLPVQAFDGFDAKQIDKMSPKLMGSFDTDRFAALTPDAVGGFDPKQFKKLAPDTLEKVEADQLSELMPKIFRSMKLGQFDALPTESFEGFQAKQIKKMAGLLVASIEPEEFDLLPADAIAGFKPKSVKKLSGDDFARLDKTQMSGWNSKTLSKLKESHIEHIPAGAFEGLTQAQAKKMKIRFASSLSKDQVQNLDPEIFDVIGSKVFDEFEDLLSQQQLDLFG
;
A
#
# COMPACT_ATOMS: atom_id res chain seq x y z
N MET A 1 2.23 23.48 63.29
CA MET A 1 2.91 22.48 62.44
C MET A 1 1.91 21.49 61.86
N GLU A 2 1.21 20.65 62.64
CA GLU A 2 0.16 19.74 62.11
C GLU A 2 -0.88 20.45 61.23
N ARG A 3 -1.52 21.52 61.72
CA ARG A 3 -2.51 22.27 60.91
C ARG A 3 -1.97 22.95 59.64
N GLN A 4 -0.67 23.20 59.55
CA GLN A 4 -0.05 23.73 58.32
C GLN A 4 0.29 22.60 57.36
N ASN A 5 0.65 21.43 57.87
CA ASN A 5 0.88 20.23 57.08
C ASN A 5 -0.43 19.75 56.44
N ASP A 6 -1.54 19.78 57.19
CA ASP A 6 -2.86 19.41 56.67
C ASP A 6 -3.33 20.33 55.53
N GLN A 7 -3.00 21.62 55.60
CA GLN A 7 -3.31 22.59 54.54
C GLN A 7 -2.45 22.39 53.28
N ILE A 8 -1.19 21.99 53.44
CA ILE A 8 -0.30 21.66 52.33
C ILE A 8 -0.76 20.37 51.65
N VAL A 9 -1.12 19.34 52.42
CA VAL A 9 -1.64 18.07 51.90
C VAL A 9 -2.98 18.25 51.19
N ALA A 10 -3.91 19.04 51.75
CA ALA A 10 -5.17 19.38 51.10
C ALA A 10 -4.98 20.23 49.83
N TRP A 11 -3.95 21.08 49.79
CA TRP A 11 -3.60 21.82 48.57
C TRP A 11 -3.04 20.90 47.49
N PHE A 12 -2.17 19.94 47.84
CA PHE A 12 -1.65 18.97 46.88
C PHE A 12 -2.71 18.02 46.31
N ALA A 13 -3.68 17.60 47.13
CA ALA A 13 -4.77 16.72 46.69
C ALA A 13 -5.71 17.38 45.66
N ASN A 14 -5.87 18.71 45.71
CA ASN A 14 -6.82 19.44 44.87
C ASN A 14 -6.22 20.04 43.57
N ASN A 15 -4.91 19.93 43.33
CA ASN A 15 -4.24 20.66 42.23
C ASN A 15 -3.41 19.77 41.28
N PHE A 16 -3.59 18.45 41.31
CA PHE A 16 -2.83 17.51 40.46
C PHE A 16 -3.66 16.83 39.36
N SER A 17 -4.88 17.32 39.08
CA SER A 17 -5.62 16.91 37.87
C SER A 17 -5.14 17.64 36.62
N ASP A 18 -4.50 18.80 36.74
CA ASP A 18 -4.00 19.59 35.60
C ASP A 18 -2.53 20.00 35.81
N GLY A 19 -1.75 19.96 34.73
CA GLY A 19 -0.29 20.16 34.75
C GLY A 19 0.21 21.34 35.60
N ARG A 20 1.15 21.03 36.51
CA ARG A 20 2.03 21.90 37.33
C ARG A 20 1.58 23.37 37.51
N PRO A 21 0.87 23.72 38.59
CA PRO A 21 0.78 25.11 39.03
C PRO A 21 2.02 25.50 39.86
N GLU A 22 2.48 26.75 39.70
CA GLU A 22 3.52 27.36 40.53
C GLU A 22 3.05 27.53 42.00
N MET A 23 3.97 27.29 42.94
CA MET A 23 3.72 27.30 44.38
C MET A 23 3.38 28.73 44.88
N PRO A 24 2.36 28.94 45.74
CA PRO A 24 2.08 30.26 46.28
C PRO A 24 3.11 30.66 47.37
N ASP A 25 3.48 31.95 47.37
CA ASP A 25 4.44 32.56 48.29
C ASP A 25 3.97 32.45 49.75
N LEU A 26 4.72 31.71 50.58
CA LEU A 26 4.42 31.54 52.00
C LEU A 26 4.86 32.80 52.79
N PRO A 27 4.06 33.30 53.75
CA PRO A 27 4.42 34.47 54.56
C PRO A 27 5.66 34.18 55.43
N GLY A 28 6.60 35.12 55.39
CA GLY A 28 7.92 35.01 56.02
C GLY A 28 7.87 34.79 57.53
N ASP A 29 8.39 33.63 57.93
CA ASP A 29 9.25 33.40 59.10
C ASP A 29 9.47 31.88 59.22
N VAL A 30 10.26 31.32 58.31
CA VAL A 30 10.77 29.95 58.44
C VAL A 30 12.08 30.02 59.21
N ILE A 31 12.04 29.66 60.50
CA ILE A 31 13.25 29.40 61.27
C ILE A 31 13.73 28.00 60.87
N LEU A 32 14.77 27.94 60.04
CA LEU A 32 15.50 26.71 59.77
C LEU A 32 16.33 26.33 61.02
N PRO A 33 16.30 25.06 61.49
CA PRO A 33 17.22 24.60 62.53
C PRO A 33 18.65 24.51 61.97
N PRO A 34 19.68 24.66 62.82
CA PRO A 34 21.08 24.72 62.37
C PRO A 34 21.56 23.36 61.86
N GLU A 35 22.28 23.40 60.75
CA GLU A 35 23.10 22.31 60.24
C GLU A 35 24.25 22.05 61.22
N ASP A 36 24.28 20.90 61.88
CA ASP A 36 25.53 20.23 62.24
C ASP A 36 25.29 18.81 62.78
N ASP A 37 26.26 17.96 62.43
CA ASP A 37 26.59 16.62 62.94
C ASP A 37 25.93 15.39 62.30
N VAL A 38 26.60 14.92 61.24
CA VAL A 38 26.54 13.56 60.73
C VAL A 38 27.32 12.65 61.68
N THR A 39 26.62 11.89 62.54
CA THR A 39 27.19 10.71 63.18
C THR A 39 26.35 9.48 62.93
N GLU A 40 27.04 8.44 62.46
CA GLU A 40 26.60 7.09 62.14
C GLU A 40 25.64 6.47 63.17
N GLY A 41 24.64 5.75 62.66
CA GLY A 41 23.96 4.69 63.41
C GLY A 41 22.57 5.06 63.95
N ASN A 42 21.59 5.22 63.07
CA ASN A 42 20.18 4.86 63.33
C ASN A 42 19.35 5.00 62.04
N THR A 43 19.26 3.92 61.25
CA THR A 43 18.09 3.73 60.39
C THR A 43 16.91 3.42 61.32
N PRO A 44 15.79 4.17 61.26
CA PRO A 44 14.56 3.77 61.93
C PRO A 44 14.09 2.43 61.34
N PRO A 45 13.48 1.53 62.11
CA PRO A 45 12.92 0.30 61.55
C PRO A 45 11.83 0.64 60.53
N GLU A 46 11.90 0.04 59.34
CA GLU A 46 10.97 0.15 58.20
C GLU A 46 9.55 -0.41 58.48
N ASP A 47 9.13 -0.56 59.74
CA ASP A 47 7.94 -1.35 60.12
C ASP A 47 6.77 -0.52 60.68
N LEU A 48 6.70 0.80 60.43
CA LEU A 48 5.55 1.63 60.87
C LEU A 48 5.15 2.72 59.87
N VAL A 49 5.22 2.45 58.56
CA VAL A 49 4.30 3.12 57.63
C VAL A 49 3.10 2.19 57.53
N PRO A 50 1.94 2.50 58.12
CA PRO A 50 0.75 1.69 57.89
C PRO A 50 0.55 1.66 56.38
N ASP A 51 0.39 0.45 55.84
CA ASP A 51 -0.05 0.23 54.48
C ASP A 51 -1.28 1.11 54.30
N MET A 52 -1.16 2.19 53.53
CA MET A 52 -2.31 2.92 53.04
C MET A 52 -2.91 2.06 51.93
N GLU A 53 -3.30 0.82 52.28
CA GLU A 53 -4.32 0.07 51.56
C GLU A 53 -5.43 1.07 51.33
N ALA A 54 -5.74 1.32 50.06
CA ALA A 54 -6.73 2.28 49.63
C ALA A 54 -7.95 2.16 50.54
N LEU A 55 -8.21 3.20 51.35
CA LEU A 55 -9.46 3.28 52.10
C LEU A 55 -10.58 3.07 51.08
N PRO A 56 -11.51 2.12 51.32
CA PRO A 56 -12.58 1.85 50.37
C PRO A 56 -13.26 3.17 50.04
N LEU A 57 -13.47 3.43 48.74
CA LEU A 57 -14.18 4.62 48.30
C LEU A 57 -15.53 4.67 49.02
N PRO A 58 -15.97 5.86 49.47
CA PRO A 58 -17.27 5.99 50.11
C PRO A 58 -18.36 5.45 49.15
N PRO A 59 -19.36 4.72 49.66
CA PRO A 59 -20.43 4.21 48.81
C PRO A 59 -21.16 5.38 48.13
N PRO A 60 -21.67 5.18 46.90
CA PRO A 60 -22.37 6.22 46.18
C PRO A 60 -23.63 6.68 46.94
N PRO A 61 -24.02 7.96 46.78
CA PRO A 61 -25.19 8.48 47.48
C PRO A 61 -26.47 7.74 47.03
N PRO A 62 -27.46 7.58 47.93
CA PRO A 62 -28.68 6.85 47.61
C PRO A 62 -29.57 7.59 46.59
N ILE A 63 -30.27 6.82 45.75
CA ILE A 63 -31.31 7.30 44.82
C ILE A 63 -32.66 7.10 45.51
N GLY A 64 -33.41 8.16 45.77
CA GLY A 64 -34.72 8.03 46.43
C GLY A 64 -34.69 7.45 47.85
N GLY A 65 -33.51 7.40 48.48
CA GLY A 65 -33.30 6.77 49.79
C GLY A 65 -32.95 5.28 49.72
N ILE A 66 -32.76 4.73 48.52
CA ILE A 66 -32.32 3.35 48.26
C ILE A 66 -30.86 3.40 47.78
N SER A 67 -30.00 2.49 48.24
CA SER A 67 -28.63 2.36 47.72
C SER A 67 -28.70 2.03 46.22
N PRO A 68 -27.83 2.57 45.34
CA PRO A 68 -27.86 2.24 43.92
C PRO A 68 -27.80 0.72 43.64
N GLU A 69 -26.98 0.00 44.41
CA GLU A 69 -26.84 -1.47 44.35
C GLU A 69 -28.11 -2.25 44.76
N ASP A 70 -29.00 -1.61 45.53
CA ASP A 70 -30.25 -2.23 46.04
C ASP A 70 -31.49 -1.85 45.20
N LEU A 71 -31.33 -0.95 44.21
CA LEU A 71 -32.44 -0.43 43.40
C LEU A 71 -33.00 -1.54 42.49
N GLN A 72 -34.32 -1.71 42.45
CA GLN A 72 -34.97 -2.71 41.59
C GLN A 72 -35.81 -2.07 40.50
N ARG A 73 -36.21 -2.86 39.50
CA ARG A 73 -37.06 -2.44 38.38
C ARG A 73 -38.31 -1.66 38.80
N ASP A 74 -39.01 -2.12 39.83
CA ASP A 74 -40.25 -1.46 40.30
C ASP A 74 -39.96 -0.09 40.93
N ASP A 75 -38.80 0.08 41.58
CA ASP A 75 -38.37 1.37 42.14
C ASP A 75 -38.03 2.37 41.03
N LEU A 76 -37.48 1.88 39.92
CA LEU A 76 -37.09 2.68 38.75
C LEU A 76 -38.30 3.38 38.10
N ILE A 77 -39.43 2.68 37.99
CA ILE A 77 -40.67 3.22 37.39
C ILE A 77 -41.22 4.41 38.20
N ASP A 78 -41.04 4.36 39.52
CA ASP A 78 -41.56 5.39 40.44
C ASP A 78 -40.59 6.56 40.66
N LEU A 79 -39.41 6.56 40.01
CA LEU A 79 -38.46 7.67 40.11
C LEU A 79 -39.03 8.96 39.47
N PRO A 80 -39.12 10.07 40.23
CA PRO A 80 -39.59 11.33 39.68
C PRO A 80 -38.57 11.90 38.67
N PRO A 81 -39.01 12.56 37.58
CA PRO A 81 -38.12 13.13 36.55
C PRO A 81 -36.98 13.97 37.11
N SER A 82 -37.27 14.81 38.11
CA SER A 82 -36.27 15.66 38.79
C SER A 82 -35.15 14.88 39.48
N MET A 83 -35.37 13.61 39.83
CA MET A 83 -34.33 12.77 40.43
C MET A 83 -33.42 12.20 39.34
N VAL A 84 -34.01 11.76 38.22
CA VAL A 84 -33.26 11.29 37.06
C VAL A 84 -32.37 12.41 36.49
N GLU A 85 -32.90 13.64 36.41
CA GLU A 85 -32.17 14.86 36.02
C GLU A 85 -30.99 15.24 36.94
N ASN A 86 -30.81 14.56 38.09
CA ASN A 86 -29.74 14.84 39.06
C ASN A 86 -28.95 13.57 39.45
N LEU A 87 -29.04 12.49 38.67
CA LEU A 87 -28.20 11.30 38.88
C LEU A 87 -26.73 11.65 38.70
N LEU A 88 -25.86 11.13 39.56
CA LEU A 88 -24.41 11.31 39.48
C LEU A 88 -23.73 10.12 38.78
N PRO A 89 -22.53 10.29 38.20
CA PRO A 89 -21.77 9.19 37.59
C PRO A 89 -21.60 8.00 38.54
N GLU A 90 -21.26 8.24 39.81
CA GLU A 90 -21.04 7.17 40.78
C GLU A 90 -22.34 6.43 41.15
N GLN A 91 -23.49 7.08 40.96
CA GLN A 91 -24.78 6.42 41.14
C GLN A 91 -25.11 5.53 39.95
N ILE A 92 -24.83 5.99 38.72
CA ILE A 92 -25.01 5.20 37.50
C ILE A 92 -24.12 3.95 37.54
N GLY A 93 -22.82 4.11 37.81
CA GLY A 93 -21.87 2.99 37.82
C GLY A 93 -22.07 1.97 38.95
N ALA A 94 -22.97 2.25 39.89
CA ALA A 94 -23.35 1.31 40.94
C ALA A 94 -24.72 0.67 40.73
N LEU A 95 -25.42 0.98 39.63
CA LEU A 95 -26.64 0.30 39.23
C LEU A 95 -26.31 -1.08 38.66
N ASP A 96 -27.11 -2.08 39.01
CA ASP A 96 -27.06 -3.38 38.36
C ASP A 96 -27.38 -3.24 36.85
N PRO A 97 -26.63 -3.88 35.93
CA PRO A 97 -26.92 -3.84 34.49
C PRO A 97 -28.38 -4.15 34.15
N ASP A 98 -29.00 -5.15 34.80
CA ASP A 98 -30.40 -5.49 34.54
C ASP A 98 -31.36 -4.32 34.86
N VAL A 99 -30.99 -3.46 35.82
CA VAL A 99 -31.77 -2.26 36.17
C VAL A 99 -31.56 -1.16 35.13
N VAL A 100 -30.35 -1.01 34.60
CA VAL A 100 -30.04 -0.06 33.51
C VAL A 100 -30.86 -0.39 32.25
N GLY A 101 -30.95 -1.68 31.88
CA GLY A 101 -31.75 -2.11 30.73
C GLY A 101 -33.26 -1.81 30.86
N GLU A 102 -33.76 -1.61 32.07
CA GLU A 102 -35.19 -1.40 32.37
C GLU A 102 -35.63 0.07 32.40
N PHE A 103 -34.72 1.05 32.22
CA PHE A 103 -35.11 2.45 32.04
C PHE A 103 -36.13 2.58 30.89
N SER A 104 -37.10 3.48 31.05
CA SER A 104 -37.92 3.92 29.91
C SER A 104 -37.11 4.91 29.04
N PRO A 105 -37.35 4.98 27.71
CA PRO A 105 -36.69 5.96 26.86
C PRO A 105 -36.85 7.40 27.36
N GLU A 106 -38.02 7.75 27.91
CA GLU A 106 -38.28 9.07 28.48
C GLU A 106 -37.47 9.36 29.74
N GLN A 107 -37.24 8.36 30.60
CA GLN A 107 -36.38 8.53 31.77
C GLN A 107 -34.91 8.59 31.35
N PHE A 108 -34.49 7.70 30.45
CA PHE A 108 -33.11 7.63 29.97
C PHE A 108 -32.66 8.94 29.32
N ALA A 109 -33.54 9.56 28.51
CA ALA A 109 -33.28 10.87 27.90
C ALA A 109 -33.11 12.03 28.90
N LEU A 110 -33.57 11.87 30.16
CA LEU A 110 -33.39 12.87 31.22
C LEU A 110 -32.06 12.74 31.97
N ILE A 111 -31.32 11.64 31.78
CA ILE A 111 -30.02 11.44 32.44
C ILE A 111 -29.05 12.53 31.95
N PRO A 112 -28.43 13.31 32.86
CA PRO A 112 -27.47 14.34 32.49
C PRO A 112 -26.28 13.77 31.72
N ASP A 113 -25.74 14.56 30.78
CA ASP A 113 -24.62 14.13 29.93
C ASP A 113 -23.41 13.68 30.77
N ALA A 114 -23.02 14.45 31.79
CA ALA A 114 -21.93 14.11 32.69
C ALA A 114 -22.12 12.77 33.43
N SER A 115 -23.36 12.33 33.65
CA SER A 115 -23.64 11.07 34.36
C SER A 115 -23.28 9.84 33.53
N PHE A 116 -23.08 9.99 32.21
CA PHE A 116 -22.66 8.89 31.34
C PHE A 116 -21.21 8.45 31.60
N GLU A 117 -20.39 9.27 32.26
CA GLU A 117 -19.06 8.89 32.78
C GLU A 117 -19.15 7.69 33.75
N GLY A 118 -20.33 7.45 34.32
CA GLY A 118 -20.58 6.33 35.24
C GLY A 118 -20.85 4.98 34.57
N PHE A 119 -21.13 4.92 33.26
CA PHE A 119 -21.49 3.65 32.61
C PHE A 119 -20.28 2.74 32.40
N ASP A 120 -20.48 1.44 32.60
CA ASP A 120 -19.50 0.40 32.25
C ASP A 120 -19.97 -0.47 31.07
N ALA A 121 -19.11 -1.37 30.61
CA ALA A 121 -19.39 -2.23 29.47
C ALA A 121 -20.56 -3.20 29.71
N GLU A 122 -20.71 -3.74 30.93
CA GLU A 122 -21.79 -4.69 31.25
C GLU A 122 -23.15 -3.97 31.24
N GLN A 123 -23.18 -2.73 31.71
CA GLN A 123 -24.37 -1.88 31.64
C GLN A 123 -24.74 -1.52 30.20
N ILE A 124 -23.77 -1.16 29.35
CA ILE A 124 -24.04 -0.92 27.91
C ILE A 124 -24.57 -2.20 27.24
N GLU A 125 -23.96 -3.36 27.51
CA GLU A 125 -24.39 -4.65 26.93
C GLU A 125 -25.84 -5.01 27.33
N SER A 126 -26.27 -4.62 28.53
CA SER A 126 -27.63 -4.86 29.03
C SER A 126 -28.70 -3.90 28.49
N MET A 127 -28.30 -2.81 27.81
CA MET A 127 -29.24 -1.85 27.26
C MET A 127 -30.10 -2.49 26.18
N ARG A 128 -31.32 -2.01 26.02
CA ARG A 128 -32.16 -2.38 24.88
C ARG A 128 -31.90 -1.42 23.72
N PRO A 129 -32.05 -1.85 22.46
CA PRO A 129 -31.86 -0.98 21.30
C PRO A 129 -32.65 0.35 21.38
N GLU A 130 -33.85 0.36 21.97
CA GLU A 130 -34.65 1.59 22.10
C GLU A 130 -34.03 2.64 23.05
N LEU A 131 -33.15 2.23 23.98
CA LEU A 131 -32.39 3.17 24.82
C LEU A 131 -31.21 3.75 24.05
N VAL A 132 -30.52 2.89 23.30
CA VAL A 132 -29.36 3.28 22.48
C VAL A 132 -29.77 4.24 21.36
N GLU A 133 -30.93 4.01 20.73
CA GLU A 133 -31.53 4.93 19.74
C GLU A 133 -31.77 6.34 20.31
N GLY A 134 -31.97 6.45 21.63
CA GLY A 134 -32.21 7.72 22.32
C GLY A 134 -30.95 8.46 22.78
N ILE A 135 -29.76 7.89 22.60
CA ILE A 135 -28.50 8.52 23.06
C ILE A 135 -28.21 9.78 22.24
N ARG A 136 -27.89 10.87 22.92
CA ARG A 136 -27.50 12.15 22.30
C ARG A 136 -25.97 12.24 22.16
N PRO A 137 -25.42 13.00 21.19
CA PRO A 137 -23.97 13.12 21.01
C PRO A 137 -23.20 13.53 22.28
N GLY A 138 -23.77 14.46 23.06
CA GLY A 138 -23.18 14.88 24.34
C GLY A 138 -23.15 13.79 25.41
N GLN A 139 -24.10 12.84 25.39
CA GLN A 139 -24.09 11.69 26.30
C GLN A 139 -23.11 10.62 25.83
N PHE A 140 -23.08 10.35 24.52
CA PHE A 140 -22.18 9.36 23.93
C PHE A 140 -20.70 9.73 24.11
N GLY A 141 -20.36 11.01 23.97
CA GLY A 141 -19.00 11.51 24.14
C GLY A 141 -18.46 11.39 25.57
N GLU A 142 -19.33 11.38 26.58
CA GLU A 142 -18.97 11.25 28.00
C GLU A 142 -18.78 9.79 28.46
N LEU A 143 -19.12 8.82 27.60
CA LEU A 143 -18.92 7.40 27.90
C LEU A 143 -17.41 7.07 28.07
N PRO A 144 -17.03 6.34 29.13
CA PRO A 144 -15.65 5.87 29.31
C PRO A 144 -15.21 4.97 28.15
N VAL A 145 -13.94 5.06 27.74
CA VAL A 145 -13.40 4.25 26.62
C VAL A 145 -13.63 2.75 26.82
N ASP A 146 -13.49 2.25 28.05
CA ASP A 146 -13.69 0.82 28.34
C ASP A 146 -15.15 0.37 28.18
N SER A 147 -16.15 1.27 28.30
CA SER A 147 -17.56 0.91 28.15
C SER A 147 -17.92 0.58 26.69
N PHE A 148 -17.09 1.01 25.72
CA PHE A 148 -17.33 0.74 24.31
C PHE A 148 -17.23 -0.75 23.93
N GLN A 149 -16.62 -1.57 24.80
CA GLN A 149 -16.59 -3.02 24.66
C GLN A 149 -17.98 -3.66 24.84
N GLY A 150 -18.94 -2.95 25.46
CA GLY A 150 -20.31 -3.41 25.68
C GLY A 150 -21.24 -3.21 24.47
N PHE A 151 -20.85 -2.43 23.46
CA PHE A 151 -21.66 -2.30 22.25
C PHE A 151 -21.54 -3.55 21.38
N ASP A 152 -22.67 -4.06 20.92
CA ASP A 152 -22.74 -5.12 19.92
C ASP A 152 -23.28 -4.58 18.59
N SER A 153 -23.44 -5.44 17.59
CA SER A 153 -23.97 -5.04 16.28
C SER A 153 -25.41 -4.54 16.33
N GLU A 154 -26.24 -5.04 17.26
CA GLU A 154 -27.64 -4.61 17.37
C GLU A 154 -27.73 -3.20 17.96
N HIS A 155 -26.85 -2.87 18.90
CA HIS A 155 -26.69 -1.53 19.43
C HIS A 155 -26.17 -0.55 18.38
N VAL A 156 -25.11 -0.92 17.64
CA VAL A 156 -24.53 -0.04 16.61
C VAL A 156 -25.55 0.28 15.52
N MET A 157 -26.36 -0.70 15.09
CA MET A 157 -27.38 -0.50 14.06
C MET A 157 -28.43 0.57 14.41
N VAL A 158 -28.64 0.86 15.69
CA VAL A 158 -29.63 1.86 16.13
C VAL A 158 -28.99 3.15 16.65
N LEU A 159 -27.65 3.25 16.69
CA LEU A 159 -26.98 4.48 17.10
C LEU A 159 -27.30 5.63 16.13
N PRO A 160 -27.75 6.80 16.61
CA PRO A 160 -27.95 7.97 15.77
C PRO A 160 -26.63 8.37 15.09
N PRO A 161 -26.60 8.64 13.77
CA PRO A 161 -25.36 8.98 13.06
C PRO A 161 -24.60 10.18 13.66
N GLU A 162 -25.31 11.13 14.28
CA GLU A 162 -24.73 12.33 14.88
C GLU A 162 -23.79 12.04 16.06
N VAL A 163 -23.86 10.85 16.68
CA VAL A 163 -22.93 10.48 17.77
C VAL A 163 -21.49 10.34 17.28
N PHE A 164 -21.31 9.97 16.00
CA PHE A 164 -19.99 9.77 15.40
C PHE A 164 -19.28 11.08 15.06
N GLU A 165 -20.01 12.20 14.99
CA GLU A 165 -19.40 13.52 14.80
C GLU A 165 -18.53 13.94 16.00
N GLU A 166 -18.91 13.53 17.22
CA GLU A 166 -18.27 13.91 18.49
C GLU A 166 -17.41 12.79 19.11
N MET A 167 -17.55 11.55 18.63
CA MET A 167 -16.82 10.37 19.10
C MET A 167 -15.29 10.55 19.00
N GLN A 168 -14.56 10.12 20.03
CA GLN A 168 -13.10 10.17 20.05
C GLN A 168 -12.47 8.94 19.40
N PRO A 169 -11.27 9.05 18.77
CA PRO A 169 -10.59 7.91 18.13
C PRO A 169 -10.40 6.69 19.04
N ASP A 170 -10.05 6.91 20.31
CA ASP A 170 -9.83 5.82 21.28
C ASP A 170 -11.14 5.08 21.62
N GLN A 171 -12.29 5.75 21.52
CA GLN A 171 -13.60 5.13 21.73
C GLN A 171 -13.95 4.17 20.59
N LEU A 172 -13.74 4.58 19.32
CA LEU A 172 -13.98 3.70 18.17
C LEU A 172 -13.01 2.51 18.18
N ALA A 173 -11.75 2.76 18.53
CA ALA A 173 -10.73 1.71 18.64
C ALA A 173 -11.04 0.69 19.76
N ALA A 174 -11.77 1.06 20.80
CA ALA A 174 -12.13 0.18 21.92
C ALA A 174 -13.31 -0.77 21.63
N MET A 175 -14.11 -0.49 20.59
CA MET A 175 -15.22 -1.37 20.19
C MET A 175 -14.71 -2.73 19.68
N SER A 176 -15.48 -3.78 19.94
CA SER A 176 -15.18 -5.12 19.42
C SER A 176 -15.24 -5.16 17.89
N SER A 177 -14.63 -6.16 17.25
CA SER A 177 -14.73 -6.29 15.78
C SER A 177 -16.15 -6.67 15.35
N GLU A 178 -16.85 -7.45 16.17
CA GLU A 178 -18.22 -7.90 15.95
C GLU A 178 -19.22 -6.73 15.95
N SER A 179 -18.96 -5.68 16.73
CA SER A 179 -19.79 -4.47 16.74
C SER A 179 -19.83 -3.79 15.36
N PHE A 180 -18.79 -3.96 14.53
CA PHE A 180 -18.71 -3.33 13.22
C PHE A 180 -19.67 -3.93 12.19
N GLU A 181 -20.24 -5.12 12.44
CA GLU A 181 -21.30 -5.70 11.61
C GLU A 181 -22.58 -4.85 11.61
N GLY A 182 -22.75 -3.99 12.62
CA GLY A 182 -23.92 -3.13 12.79
C GLY A 182 -23.87 -1.78 12.08
N PHE A 183 -22.73 -1.38 11.50
CA PHE A 183 -22.61 -0.08 10.84
C PHE A 183 -23.40 0.01 9.54
N ASP A 184 -23.93 1.19 9.25
CA ASP A 184 -24.51 1.52 7.94
C ASP A 184 -23.78 2.68 7.24
N ALA A 185 -24.23 3.01 6.02
CA ALA A 185 -23.62 4.06 5.21
C ALA A 185 -23.80 5.46 5.80
N GLU A 186 -24.93 5.75 6.46
CA GLU A 186 -25.21 7.07 7.02
C GLU A 186 -24.31 7.35 8.24
N GLN A 187 -24.08 6.32 9.05
CA GLN A 187 -23.14 6.40 10.17
C GLN A 187 -21.70 6.62 9.70
N ILE A 188 -21.24 5.90 8.67
CA ILE A 188 -19.91 6.13 8.09
C ILE A 188 -19.80 7.55 7.49
N GLU A 189 -20.83 8.05 6.81
CA GLU A 189 -20.84 9.42 6.23
C GLU A 189 -20.68 10.51 7.31
N ASN A 190 -21.17 10.26 8.53
CA ASN A 190 -21.06 11.20 9.66
C ASN A 190 -19.74 11.07 10.47
N MET A 191 -18.84 10.17 10.08
CA MET A 191 -17.52 10.05 10.70
C MET A 191 -16.54 11.08 10.13
N ARG A 192 -15.94 11.91 10.99
CA ARG A 192 -14.79 12.73 10.58
C ARG A 192 -13.58 11.83 10.23
N PRO A 193 -12.72 12.22 9.26
CA PRO A 193 -11.56 11.41 8.87
C PRO A 193 -10.68 10.97 10.06
N GLU A 194 -10.43 11.85 11.03
CA GLU A 194 -9.55 11.57 12.18
C GLU A 194 -10.04 10.40 13.04
N LEU A 195 -11.34 10.10 13.01
CA LEU A 195 -11.92 8.97 13.74
C LEU A 195 -11.47 7.62 13.15
N LEU A 196 -11.15 7.57 11.86
CA LEU A 196 -10.81 6.36 11.12
C LEU A 196 -9.30 6.03 11.15
N GLU A 197 -8.44 6.95 11.59
CA GLU A 197 -6.98 6.76 11.64
C GLU A 197 -6.55 5.60 12.57
N GLY A 198 -7.36 5.29 13.59
CA GLY A 198 -7.10 4.22 14.55
C GLY A 198 -7.67 2.85 14.16
N LEU A 199 -8.36 2.76 13.02
CA LEU A 199 -9.18 1.59 12.70
C LEU A 199 -8.34 0.33 12.48
N GLN A 200 -8.72 -0.77 13.13
CA GLN A 200 -7.99 -2.02 13.03
C GLN A 200 -8.45 -2.87 11.84
N PRO A 201 -7.57 -3.70 11.25
CA PRO A 201 -7.97 -4.56 10.13
C PRO A 201 -9.11 -5.53 10.44
N GLY A 202 -9.23 -5.99 11.70
CA GLY A 202 -10.35 -6.82 12.15
C GLY A 202 -11.68 -6.09 12.03
N GLN A 203 -11.76 -4.88 12.61
CA GLN A 203 -12.94 -4.02 12.59
C GLN A 203 -13.37 -3.64 11.16
N PHE A 204 -12.45 -3.15 10.33
CA PHE A 204 -12.75 -2.77 8.95
C PHE A 204 -13.20 -3.95 8.08
N GLY A 205 -12.70 -5.15 8.37
CA GLY A 205 -13.06 -6.37 7.65
C GLY A 205 -14.50 -6.80 7.89
N GLU A 206 -15.04 -6.55 9.08
CA GLU A 206 -16.40 -6.93 9.50
C GLU A 206 -17.48 -5.92 9.08
N LEU A 207 -17.10 -4.72 8.63
CA LEU A 207 -18.06 -3.74 8.08
C LEU A 207 -18.91 -4.37 6.96
N PRO A 208 -20.24 -4.23 7.00
CA PRO A 208 -21.08 -4.79 5.96
C PRO A 208 -20.86 -4.03 4.65
N ALA A 209 -21.06 -4.72 3.51
CA ALA A 209 -20.68 -4.18 2.21
C ALA A 209 -21.42 -2.86 1.86
N ASP A 210 -22.67 -2.71 2.29
CA ASP A 210 -23.48 -1.51 2.08
C ASP A 210 -23.01 -0.31 2.91
N ALA A 211 -22.37 -0.51 4.07
CA ALA A 211 -21.74 0.59 4.82
C ALA A 211 -20.67 1.32 4.00
N PHE A 212 -20.03 0.63 3.05
CA PHE A 212 -19.00 1.25 2.20
C PHE A 212 -19.54 2.34 1.27
N GLN A 213 -20.86 2.44 1.08
CA GLN A 213 -21.47 3.53 0.33
C GLN A 213 -21.32 4.90 1.02
N GLY A 214 -21.07 4.90 2.34
CA GLY A 214 -20.87 6.11 3.14
C GLY A 214 -19.48 6.72 3.07
N PHE A 215 -18.49 6.01 2.51
CA PHE A 215 -17.12 6.54 2.43
C PHE A 215 -16.97 7.62 1.36
N ASP A 216 -16.23 8.67 1.71
CA ASP A 216 -15.71 9.66 0.76
C ASP A 216 -14.18 9.57 0.56
N SER A 217 -13.62 10.48 -0.24
CA SER A 217 -12.18 10.50 -0.53
C SER A 217 -11.33 10.94 0.67
N GLU A 218 -11.83 11.85 1.52
CA GLU A 218 -11.08 12.35 2.67
C GLU A 218 -10.93 11.24 3.71
N GLN A 219 -12.02 10.51 3.98
CA GLN A 219 -12.02 9.33 4.84
C GLN A 219 -11.14 8.20 4.31
N VAL A 220 -11.23 7.88 3.01
CA VAL A 220 -10.37 6.84 2.42
C VAL A 220 -8.89 7.21 2.54
N SER A 221 -8.52 8.49 2.39
CA SER A 221 -7.11 8.92 2.44
C SER A 221 -6.43 8.73 3.79
N VAL A 222 -7.20 8.73 4.88
CA VAL A 222 -6.66 8.57 6.25
C VAL A 222 -6.76 7.15 6.79
N LEU A 223 -7.46 6.25 6.07
CA LEU A 223 -7.57 4.84 6.48
C LEU A 223 -6.19 4.18 6.54
N PRO A 224 -5.84 3.50 7.66
CA PRO A 224 -4.58 2.80 7.78
C PRO A 224 -4.40 1.77 6.67
N SER A 225 -3.25 1.75 6.01
CA SER A 225 -3.01 0.90 4.84
C SER A 225 -3.26 -0.60 5.10
N ASP A 226 -3.08 -1.05 6.35
CA ASP A 226 -3.26 -2.44 6.75
C ASP A 226 -4.73 -2.92 6.70
N VAL A 227 -5.71 -2.02 6.78
CA VAL A 227 -7.14 -2.41 6.72
C VAL A 227 -7.52 -2.96 5.34
N PHE A 228 -6.84 -2.53 4.28
CA PHE A 228 -7.08 -3.02 2.92
C PHE A 228 -6.66 -4.49 2.72
N LYS A 229 -5.91 -5.09 3.67
CA LYS A 229 -5.56 -6.51 3.66
C LYS A 229 -6.76 -7.41 3.98
N THR A 230 -7.68 -6.94 4.83
CA THR A 230 -8.87 -7.69 5.26
C THR A 230 -10.06 -7.44 4.33
N MET A 231 -10.14 -6.27 3.70
CA MET A 231 -11.19 -5.86 2.77
C MET A 231 -11.63 -6.93 1.75
N HIS A 232 -12.94 -7.08 1.59
CA HIS A 232 -13.63 -8.02 0.71
C HIS A 232 -14.03 -7.40 -0.65
N ALA A 233 -14.23 -8.23 -1.66
CA ALA A 233 -14.42 -7.76 -3.04
C ALA A 233 -15.77 -7.06 -3.28
N ASP A 234 -16.78 -7.43 -2.50
CA ASP A 234 -18.09 -6.76 -2.43
C ASP A 234 -17.98 -5.39 -1.75
N GLN A 235 -17.26 -5.27 -0.64
CA GLN A 235 -16.97 -3.98 0.01
C GLN A 235 -16.33 -2.98 -0.97
N LEU A 236 -15.28 -3.40 -1.70
CA LEU A 236 -14.62 -2.54 -2.71
C LEU A 236 -15.56 -2.18 -3.88
N ALA A 237 -16.52 -3.04 -4.19
CA ALA A 237 -17.47 -2.81 -5.26
C ALA A 237 -18.58 -1.80 -4.88
N GLU A 238 -18.83 -1.62 -3.59
CA GLU A 238 -19.82 -0.68 -3.01
C GLU A 238 -19.23 0.71 -2.74
N LEU A 239 -17.90 0.86 -2.66
CA LEU A 239 -17.27 2.19 -2.58
C LEU A 239 -17.74 3.10 -3.74
N PRO A 240 -18.20 4.34 -3.42
CA PRO A 240 -18.53 5.35 -4.41
C PRO A 240 -17.35 5.65 -5.33
N VAL A 241 -17.62 6.19 -6.53
CA VAL A 241 -16.53 6.49 -7.49
C VAL A 241 -15.60 7.55 -6.91
N GLU A 242 -16.16 8.54 -6.24
CA GLU A 242 -15.47 9.68 -5.65
C GLU A 242 -14.51 9.25 -4.54
N ALA A 243 -14.85 8.21 -3.77
CA ALA A 243 -13.99 7.65 -2.72
C ALA A 243 -12.66 7.11 -3.28
N PHE A 244 -12.62 6.72 -4.56
CA PHE A 244 -11.38 6.24 -5.19
C PHE A 244 -10.31 7.34 -5.35
N ASP A 245 -10.69 8.62 -5.31
CA ASP A 245 -9.74 9.75 -5.37
C ASP A 245 -8.89 9.85 -4.08
N GLY A 246 -9.37 9.24 -2.99
CA GLY A 246 -8.67 9.19 -1.70
C GLY A 246 -7.58 8.13 -1.61
N PHE A 247 -7.45 7.21 -2.58
CA PHE A 247 -6.49 6.11 -2.45
C PHE A 247 -5.03 6.57 -2.58
N GLU A 248 -4.20 6.08 -1.67
CA GLU A 248 -2.75 6.20 -1.71
C GLU A 248 -2.07 4.92 -2.21
N SER A 249 -0.80 5.03 -2.61
CA SER A 249 -0.03 3.89 -3.14
C SER A 249 0.10 2.75 -2.13
N GLU A 250 0.28 3.05 -0.84
CA GLU A 250 0.41 2.01 0.19
C GLU A 250 -0.89 1.19 0.37
N GLN A 251 -2.03 1.86 0.28
CA GLN A 251 -3.36 1.24 0.35
C GLN A 251 -3.59 0.33 -0.86
N ILE A 252 -3.25 0.79 -2.07
CA ILE A 252 -3.29 -0.04 -3.29
C ILE A 252 -2.38 -1.26 -3.17
N GLY A 253 -1.16 -1.10 -2.64
CA GLY A 253 -0.21 -2.20 -2.45
C GLY A 253 -0.71 -3.28 -1.49
N ASN A 254 -1.56 -2.93 -0.53
CA ASN A 254 -2.15 -3.85 0.43
C ASN A 254 -3.43 -4.56 -0.07
N LEU A 255 -4.02 -4.12 -1.20
CA LEU A 255 -5.14 -4.81 -1.82
C LEU A 255 -4.72 -6.16 -2.42
N ARG A 256 -5.52 -7.19 -2.17
CA ARG A 256 -5.26 -8.53 -2.72
C ARG A 256 -5.51 -8.55 -4.24
N PRO A 257 -4.73 -9.30 -5.05
CA PRO A 257 -4.92 -9.32 -6.52
C PRO A 257 -6.34 -9.63 -7.00
N LYS A 258 -7.11 -10.46 -6.27
CA LYS A 258 -8.50 -10.79 -6.59
C LYS A 258 -9.45 -9.58 -6.57
N MET A 259 -9.09 -8.51 -5.85
CA MET A 259 -9.92 -7.31 -5.71
C MET A 259 -10.05 -6.57 -7.05
N PHE A 260 -8.99 -6.60 -7.86
CA PHE A 260 -8.93 -5.97 -9.18
C PHE A 260 -9.69 -6.72 -10.28
N GLU A 261 -10.27 -7.90 -9.98
CA GLU A 261 -11.21 -8.57 -10.88
C GLU A 261 -12.59 -7.86 -10.91
N GLY A 262 -12.96 -7.20 -9.81
CA GLY A 262 -14.28 -6.58 -9.59
C GLY A 262 -14.37 -5.06 -9.82
N ILE A 263 -13.23 -4.36 -9.95
CA ILE A 263 -13.21 -2.90 -10.13
C ILE A 263 -13.86 -2.48 -11.46
N ARG A 264 -14.70 -1.45 -11.40
CA ARG A 264 -15.36 -0.83 -12.57
C ARG A 264 -14.44 0.22 -13.21
N SER A 265 -14.59 0.46 -14.51
CA SER A 265 -13.77 1.47 -15.21
C SER A 265 -13.85 2.87 -14.59
N ALA A 266 -15.03 3.31 -14.15
CA ALA A 266 -15.18 4.63 -13.52
C ALA A 266 -14.41 4.74 -12.18
N GLN A 267 -14.44 3.69 -11.36
CA GLN A 267 -13.67 3.64 -10.10
C GLN A 267 -12.16 3.67 -10.40
N PHE A 268 -11.71 2.87 -11.37
CA PHE A 268 -10.31 2.87 -11.80
C PHE A 268 -9.85 4.21 -12.37
N GLU A 269 -10.72 4.90 -13.12
CA GLU A 269 -10.45 6.23 -13.68
C GLU A 269 -10.46 7.34 -12.62
N SER A 270 -11.02 7.09 -11.44
CA SER A 270 -10.98 8.02 -10.31
C SER A 270 -9.77 7.82 -9.41
N LEU A 271 -8.99 6.74 -9.59
CA LEU A 271 -7.73 6.59 -8.88
C LEU A 271 -6.76 7.72 -9.25
N PRO A 272 -6.11 8.34 -8.26
CA PRO A 272 -5.16 9.40 -8.53
C PRO A 272 -3.85 8.79 -9.07
N VAL A 273 -3.10 9.57 -9.86
CA VAL A 273 -1.92 9.05 -10.60
C VAL A 273 -0.87 8.47 -9.65
N GLN A 274 -0.65 9.08 -8.49
CA GLN A 274 0.32 8.60 -7.50
C GLN A 274 -0.03 7.24 -6.90
N ALA A 275 -1.31 6.85 -6.87
CA ALA A 275 -1.73 5.54 -6.37
C ALA A 275 -1.18 4.40 -7.24
N PHE A 276 -0.82 4.67 -8.50
CA PHE A 276 -0.32 3.67 -9.43
C PHE A 276 1.08 3.14 -9.08
N ASP A 277 1.86 3.89 -8.28
CA ASP A 277 3.15 3.41 -7.73
C ASP A 277 2.96 2.24 -6.75
N GLY A 278 1.75 2.10 -6.19
CA GLY A 278 1.37 1.03 -5.27
C GLY A 278 1.12 -0.33 -5.91
N PHE A 279 0.96 -0.40 -7.24
CA PHE A 279 0.64 -1.65 -7.91
C PHE A 279 1.81 -2.64 -7.92
N ASP A 280 1.49 -3.94 -7.82
CA ASP A 280 2.43 -5.03 -8.03
C ASP A 280 2.12 -5.86 -9.30
N ALA A 281 3.08 -6.68 -9.73
CA ALA A 281 2.93 -7.52 -10.92
C ALA A 281 1.73 -8.49 -10.86
N LYS A 282 1.35 -8.97 -9.67
CA LYS A 282 0.25 -9.94 -9.50
C LYS A 282 -1.11 -9.25 -9.60
N GLN A 283 -1.24 -8.05 -9.05
CA GLN A 283 -2.45 -7.23 -9.18
C GLN A 283 -2.69 -6.90 -10.64
N ILE A 284 -1.67 -6.44 -11.37
CA ILE A 284 -1.76 -6.19 -12.82
C ILE A 284 -2.14 -7.48 -13.58
N ASP A 285 -1.53 -8.64 -13.30
CA ASP A 285 -1.90 -9.92 -13.96
C ASP A 285 -3.38 -10.30 -13.73
N LYS A 286 -3.96 -9.92 -12.59
CA LYS A 286 -5.38 -10.18 -12.27
C LYS A 286 -6.36 -9.14 -12.78
N MET A 287 -5.90 -7.97 -13.21
CA MET A 287 -6.78 -6.95 -13.76
C MET A 287 -7.53 -7.43 -14.99
N SER A 288 -8.82 -7.11 -15.05
CA SER A 288 -9.63 -7.36 -16.22
C SER A 288 -9.09 -6.59 -17.44
N PRO A 289 -8.98 -7.22 -18.64
CA PRO A 289 -8.60 -6.51 -19.86
C PRO A 289 -9.54 -5.37 -20.28
N LYS A 290 -10.70 -5.23 -19.62
CA LYS A 290 -11.63 -4.09 -19.81
C LYS A 290 -11.08 -2.79 -19.23
N LEU A 291 -10.25 -2.85 -18.18
CA LEU A 291 -9.63 -1.67 -17.55
C LEU A 291 -8.51 -1.05 -18.38
N MET A 292 -7.98 -1.79 -19.36
CA MET A 292 -6.85 -1.33 -20.18
C MET A 292 -7.16 -0.08 -21.01
N GLY A 293 -8.44 0.20 -21.26
CA GLY A 293 -8.87 1.44 -21.93
C GLY A 293 -8.86 2.67 -21.02
N SER A 294 -8.71 2.48 -19.71
CA SER A 294 -8.71 3.53 -18.68
C SER A 294 -7.27 3.95 -18.30
N PHE A 295 -6.25 3.32 -18.85
CA PHE A 295 -4.86 3.78 -18.72
C PHE A 295 -4.58 4.91 -19.70
N ASP A 296 -4.12 6.03 -19.18
CA ASP A 296 -3.48 7.10 -19.94
C ASP A 296 -1.96 7.06 -19.77
N THR A 297 -1.28 7.99 -20.42
CA THR A 297 0.18 8.12 -20.42
C THR A 297 0.76 8.32 -19.02
N ASP A 298 0.11 9.12 -18.17
CA ASP A 298 0.64 9.47 -16.84
C ASP A 298 0.47 8.32 -15.85
N ARG A 299 -0.69 7.64 -15.89
CA ARG A 299 -0.96 6.46 -15.06
C ARG A 299 -0.06 5.28 -15.41
N PHE A 300 0.21 5.05 -16.70
CA PHE A 300 1.14 4.00 -17.09
C PHE A 300 2.57 4.34 -16.66
N ALA A 301 2.98 5.60 -16.83
CA ALA A 301 4.31 6.06 -16.41
C ALA A 301 4.52 5.95 -14.90
N ALA A 302 3.47 6.15 -14.10
CA ALA A 302 3.52 6.02 -12.64
C ALA A 302 3.65 4.57 -12.13
N LEU A 303 3.46 3.55 -12.98
CA LEU A 303 3.68 2.16 -12.57
C LEU A 303 5.16 1.86 -12.33
N THR A 304 5.46 1.11 -11.27
CA THR A 304 6.81 0.58 -11.07
C THR A 304 7.22 -0.39 -12.20
N PRO A 305 8.52 -0.58 -12.48
CA PRO A 305 8.97 -1.59 -13.44
C PRO A 305 8.44 -2.99 -13.14
N ASP A 306 8.37 -3.39 -11.86
CA ASP A 306 7.82 -4.70 -11.46
C ASP A 306 6.33 -4.83 -11.85
N ALA A 307 5.52 -3.80 -11.56
CA ALA A 307 4.11 -3.77 -11.95
C ALA A 307 3.92 -3.90 -13.47
N VAL A 308 4.76 -3.21 -14.26
CA VAL A 308 4.77 -3.33 -15.73
C VAL A 308 5.10 -4.76 -16.19
N GLY A 309 5.92 -5.49 -15.44
CA GLY A 309 6.18 -6.91 -15.67
C GLY A 309 4.96 -7.83 -15.52
N GLY A 310 3.90 -7.36 -14.85
CA GLY A 310 2.64 -8.06 -14.64
C GLY A 310 1.71 -8.12 -15.86
N PHE A 311 1.92 -7.27 -16.87
CA PHE A 311 1.03 -7.25 -18.05
C PHE A 311 1.13 -8.52 -18.89
N ASP A 312 -0.04 -9.12 -19.17
CA ASP A 312 -0.14 -10.21 -20.13
C ASP A 312 -0.32 -9.70 -21.59
N PRO A 313 -0.09 -10.55 -22.61
CA PRO A 313 -0.24 -10.12 -24.01
C PRO A 313 -1.67 -9.71 -24.44
N LYS A 314 -2.71 -10.15 -23.73
CA LYS A 314 -4.11 -9.77 -24.02
C LYS A 314 -4.42 -8.40 -23.45
N GLN A 315 -4.00 -8.12 -22.23
CA GLN A 315 -4.09 -6.82 -21.56
C GLN A 315 -3.30 -5.77 -22.34
N PHE A 316 -2.01 -6.03 -22.58
CA PHE A 316 -1.14 -5.05 -23.25
C PHE A 316 -1.64 -4.68 -24.65
N LYS A 317 -2.23 -5.61 -25.40
CA LYS A 317 -2.80 -5.34 -26.74
C LYS A 317 -4.02 -4.40 -26.69
N LYS A 318 -4.65 -4.24 -25.54
CA LYS A 318 -5.82 -3.36 -25.34
C LYS A 318 -5.45 -1.93 -24.95
N LEU A 319 -4.23 -1.69 -24.48
CA LEU A 319 -3.71 -0.34 -24.27
C LEU A 319 -3.76 0.48 -25.56
N ALA A 320 -4.05 1.76 -25.43
CA ALA A 320 -3.96 2.70 -26.53
C ALA A 320 -2.46 3.02 -26.82
N PRO A 321 -2.09 3.41 -28.05
CA PRO A 321 -0.71 3.79 -28.36
C PRO A 321 -0.14 4.90 -27.48
N ASP A 322 -0.89 5.98 -27.28
CA ASP A 322 -0.56 7.17 -26.49
C ASP A 322 -0.25 6.86 -25.02
N THR A 323 -0.84 5.80 -24.47
CA THR A 323 -0.50 5.27 -23.13
C THR A 323 1.00 4.99 -22.98
N LEU A 324 1.72 4.69 -24.07
CA LEU A 324 3.11 4.25 -24.04
C LEU A 324 4.13 5.39 -24.25
N GLU A 325 3.69 6.63 -24.45
CA GLU A 325 4.56 7.78 -24.80
C GLU A 325 5.55 8.23 -23.71
N LYS A 326 5.44 7.68 -22.49
CA LYS A 326 6.35 7.97 -21.36
C LYS A 326 6.97 6.71 -20.76
N VAL A 327 6.98 5.60 -21.49
CA VAL A 327 7.62 4.36 -21.02
C VAL A 327 9.12 4.57 -20.86
N GLU A 328 9.64 4.24 -19.68
CA GLU A 328 11.07 4.29 -19.40
C GLU A 328 11.79 2.98 -19.77
N ALA A 329 13.11 3.04 -19.91
CA ALA A 329 13.93 1.87 -20.22
C ALA A 329 13.75 0.73 -19.20
N ASP A 330 13.70 1.05 -17.90
CA ASP A 330 13.55 0.04 -16.85
C ASP A 330 12.19 -0.68 -16.92
N GLN A 331 11.10 0.08 -17.15
CA GLN A 331 9.76 -0.47 -17.39
C GLN A 331 9.73 -1.35 -18.64
N LEU A 332 10.33 -0.89 -19.75
CA LEU A 332 10.41 -1.68 -20.98
C LEU A 332 11.15 -3.00 -20.74
N SER A 333 12.20 -3.00 -19.92
CA SER A 333 13.00 -4.18 -19.63
C SER A 333 12.22 -5.30 -18.93
N GLU A 334 11.22 -4.92 -18.13
CA GLU A 334 10.36 -5.84 -17.38
C GLU A 334 9.19 -6.40 -18.21
N LEU A 335 8.83 -5.74 -19.33
CA LEU A 335 7.76 -6.24 -20.21
C LEU A 335 8.00 -7.69 -20.64
N MET A 336 6.99 -8.52 -20.41
CA MET A 336 7.05 -9.94 -20.75
C MET A 336 7.43 -10.12 -22.23
N PRO A 337 8.40 -10.99 -22.58
CA PRO A 337 8.81 -11.18 -23.97
C PRO A 337 7.68 -11.59 -24.93
N LYS A 338 6.60 -12.19 -24.41
CA LYS A 338 5.45 -12.57 -25.23
C LYS A 338 4.66 -11.36 -25.76
N ILE A 339 4.74 -10.20 -25.11
CA ILE A 339 4.06 -8.96 -25.52
C ILE A 339 4.54 -8.53 -26.91
N PHE A 340 5.85 -8.48 -27.14
CA PHE A 340 6.45 -8.09 -28.43
C PHE A 340 6.08 -9.01 -29.62
N ARG A 341 5.43 -10.15 -29.37
CA ARG A 341 4.88 -11.00 -30.44
C ARG A 341 3.54 -10.48 -30.96
N SER A 342 2.74 -9.85 -30.11
CA SER A 342 1.35 -9.45 -30.40
C SER A 342 1.07 -7.96 -30.23
N MET A 343 2.06 -7.18 -29.78
CA MET A 343 2.06 -5.72 -29.79
C MET A 343 1.72 -5.20 -31.18
N LYS A 344 0.85 -4.19 -31.23
CA LYS A 344 0.45 -3.52 -32.48
C LYS A 344 1.57 -2.58 -32.93
N LEU A 345 1.64 -2.32 -34.23
CA LEU A 345 2.63 -1.40 -34.78
C LEU A 345 2.53 0.00 -34.15
N GLY A 346 1.34 0.59 -34.09
CA GLY A 346 1.17 1.90 -33.44
C GLY A 346 1.53 1.94 -31.95
N GLN A 347 1.45 0.81 -31.23
CA GLN A 347 1.94 0.76 -29.84
C GLN A 347 3.48 0.77 -29.78
N PHE A 348 4.13 0.15 -30.75
CA PHE A 348 5.59 0.12 -30.85
C PHE A 348 6.14 1.48 -31.28
N ASP A 349 5.51 2.11 -32.27
CA ASP A 349 5.87 3.44 -32.77
C ASP A 349 5.63 4.56 -31.73
N ALA A 350 4.86 4.28 -30.67
CA ALA A 350 4.62 5.22 -29.57
C ALA A 350 5.63 5.10 -28.43
N LEU A 351 6.52 4.09 -28.45
CA LEU A 351 7.57 3.97 -27.45
C LEU A 351 8.58 5.12 -27.59
N PRO A 352 9.02 5.75 -26.48
CA PRO A 352 10.08 6.74 -26.53
C PRO A 352 11.38 6.13 -27.06
N THR A 353 12.15 6.90 -27.83
CA THR A 353 13.44 6.46 -28.38
C THR A 353 14.38 5.97 -27.27
N GLU A 354 14.47 6.69 -26.16
CA GLU A 354 15.30 6.35 -24.98
C GLU A 354 14.89 5.03 -24.31
N SER A 355 13.63 4.61 -24.43
CA SER A 355 13.17 3.35 -23.85
C SER A 355 13.87 2.13 -24.47
N PHE A 356 14.44 2.26 -25.68
CA PHE A 356 15.14 1.17 -26.37
C PHE A 356 16.40 0.68 -25.64
N GLU A 357 16.97 1.50 -24.76
CA GLU A 357 18.04 1.09 -23.83
C GLU A 357 17.58 -0.05 -22.90
N GLY A 358 16.28 -0.19 -22.67
CA GLY A 358 15.67 -1.23 -21.84
C GLY A 358 15.54 -2.60 -22.51
N PHE A 359 15.76 -2.71 -23.82
CA PHE A 359 15.50 -3.96 -24.53
C PHE A 359 16.41 -5.10 -24.07
N GLN A 360 15.82 -6.27 -23.85
CA GLN A 360 16.54 -7.49 -23.53
C GLN A 360 16.54 -8.48 -24.69
N ALA A 361 17.57 -9.33 -24.77
CA ALA A 361 17.72 -10.35 -25.81
C ALA A 361 16.48 -11.26 -25.94
N LYS A 362 15.83 -11.56 -24.80
CA LYS A 362 14.62 -12.37 -24.72
C LYS A 362 13.43 -11.72 -25.44
N GLN A 363 13.30 -10.40 -25.38
CA GLN A 363 12.23 -9.61 -26.00
C GLN A 363 12.46 -9.49 -27.51
N ILE A 364 13.65 -9.07 -27.95
CA ILE A 364 14.04 -9.02 -29.38
C ILE A 364 13.84 -10.40 -30.04
N LYS A 365 14.18 -11.49 -29.34
CA LYS A 365 13.96 -12.86 -29.82
C LYS A 365 12.49 -13.19 -30.05
N LYS A 366 11.55 -12.58 -29.33
CA LYS A 366 10.10 -12.84 -29.46
C LYS A 366 9.38 -11.83 -30.34
N MET A 367 10.03 -10.71 -30.64
CA MET A 367 9.53 -9.62 -31.47
C MET A 367 8.99 -10.10 -32.82
N ALA A 368 7.83 -9.58 -33.20
CA ALA A 368 7.25 -9.81 -34.52
C ALA A 368 8.10 -9.15 -35.61
N GLY A 369 8.16 -9.78 -36.80
CA GLY A 369 9.03 -9.29 -37.88
C GLY A 369 8.59 -7.96 -38.50
N LEU A 370 7.35 -7.50 -38.24
CA LEU A 370 6.90 -6.16 -38.61
C LEU A 370 7.51 -5.11 -37.69
N LEU A 371 7.59 -5.38 -36.38
CA LEU A 371 8.22 -4.48 -35.40
C LEU A 371 9.73 -4.38 -35.64
N VAL A 372 10.38 -5.50 -35.95
CA VAL A 372 11.82 -5.46 -36.34
C VAL A 372 12.05 -4.57 -37.57
N ALA A 373 11.08 -4.49 -38.48
CA ALA A 373 11.20 -3.66 -39.68
C ALA A 373 10.85 -2.18 -39.45
N SER A 374 10.30 -1.85 -38.27
CA SER A 374 9.94 -0.48 -37.88
C SER A 374 10.90 0.12 -36.86
N ILE A 375 11.96 -0.59 -36.47
CA ILE A 375 13.03 -0.01 -35.64
C ILE A 375 13.68 1.10 -36.47
N GLU A 376 13.66 2.32 -35.94
CA GLU A 376 14.31 3.46 -36.55
C GLU A 376 15.83 3.45 -36.29
N PRO A 377 16.64 4.10 -37.15
CA PRO A 377 18.08 4.10 -37.00
C PRO A 377 18.56 4.63 -35.63
N GLU A 378 17.91 5.66 -35.10
CA GLU A 378 18.23 6.26 -33.80
C GLU A 378 17.88 5.32 -32.63
N GLU A 379 16.81 4.54 -32.76
CA GLU A 379 16.41 3.52 -31.78
C GLU A 379 17.36 2.32 -31.80
N PHE A 380 17.85 1.95 -32.99
CA PHE A 380 18.81 0.85 -33.15
C PHE A 380 20.14 1.15 -32.44
N ASP A 381 20.60 2.41 -32.46
CA ASP A 381 21.82 2.84 -31.76
C ASP A 381 21.73 2.65 -30.24
N LEU A 382 20.53 2.74 -29.67
CA LEU A 382 20.29 2.62 -28.23
C LEU A 382 20.13 1.16 -27.77
N LEU A 383 20.00 0.20 -28.68
CA LEU A 383 19.87 -1.20 -28.30
C LEU A 383 21.13 -1.69 -27.56
N PRO A 384 20.98 -2.25 -26.34
CA PRO A 384 22.10 -2.83 -25.62
C PRO A 384 22.77 -3.96 -26.42
N ALA A 385 24.09 -4.09 -26.31
CA ALA A 385 24.83 -5.14 -27.01
C ALA A 385 24.27 -6.55 -26.73
N ASP A 386 23.89 -6.83 -25.48
CA ASP A 386 23.28 -8.12 -25.13
C ASP A 386 21.90 -8.31 -25.79
N ALA A 387 21.14 -7.23 -26.02
CA ALA A 387 19.84 -7.29 -26.70
C ALA A 387 19.97 -7.76 -28.15
N ILE A 388 21.04 -7.34 -28.84
CA ILE A 388 21.33 -7.70 -30.24
C ILE A 388 21.48 -9.21 -30.42
N ALA A 389 21.95 -9.94 -29.40
CA ALA A 389 22.01 -11.40 -29.43
C ALA A 389 20.63 -12.05 -29.71
N GLY A 390 19.55 -11.34 -29.39
CA GLY A 390 18.16 -11.73 -29.61
C GLY A 390 17.74 -11.78 -31.06
N PHE A 391 18.41 -11.07 -31.98
CA PHE A 391 18.05 -11.07 -33.40
C PHE A 391 18.20 -12.47 -34.00
N LYS A 392 17.05 -13.01 -34.44
CA LYS A 392 17.01 -14.30 -35.13
C LYS A 392 17.53 -14.15 -36.57
N PRO A 393 18.12 -15.21 -37.14
CA PRO A 393 18.57 -15.18 -38.53
C PRO A 393 17.49 -14.84 -39.59
N LYS A 394 16.21 -15.07 -39.27
CA LYS A 394 15.09 -14.69 -40.15
C LYS A 394 14.73 -13.21 -40.02
N SER A 395 14.92 -12.62 -38.83
CA SER A 395 14.60 -11.22 -38.52
C SER A 395 15.63 -10.27 -39.12
N VAL A 396 16.89 -10.68 -39.19
CA VAL A 396 17.98 -9.91 -39.83
C VAL A 396 17.70 -9.50 -41.28
N LYS A 397 16.89 -10.27 -42.02
CA LYS A 397 16.48 -9.90 -43.38
C LYS A 397 15.49 -8.73 -43.43
N LYS A 398 15.04 -8.24 -42.26
CA LYS A 398 14.14 -7.11 -42.09
C LYS A 398 14.88 -5.84 -41.69
N LEU A 399 16.13 -5.97 -41.27
CA LEU A 399 17.01 -4.83 -41.00
C LEU A 399 17.46 -4.21 -42.32
N SER A 400 17.56 -2.89 -42.33
CA SER A 400 17.99 -2.06 -43.45
C SER A 400 19.52 -2.06 -43.58
N GLY A 401 20.04 -1.55 -44.70
CA GLY A 401 21.48 -1.28 -44.84
C GLY A 401 21.95 -0.20 -43.86
N ASP A 402 21.08 0.75 -43.52
CA ASP A 402 21.37 1.84 -42.58
C ASP A 402 21.55 1.30 -41.16
N ASP A 403 20.77 0.28 -40.75
CA ASP A 403 20.93 -0.37 -39.43
C ASP A 403 22.33 -1.02 -39.31
N PHE A 404 22.80 -1.66 -40.39
CA PHE A 404 24.15 -2.24 -40.42
C PHE A 404 25.24 -1.16 -40.45
N ALA A 405 24.98 -0.02 -41.07
CA ALA A 405 25.91 1.10 -41.17
C ALA A 405 26.17 1.82 -39.84
N ARG A 406 25.34 1.57 -38.84
CA ARG A 406 25.47 2.17 -37.51
C ARG A 406 26.08 1.24 -36.46
N LEU A 407 26.29 -0.04 -36.80
CA LEU A 407 26.94 -0.99 -35.89
C LEU A 407 28.30 -0.47 -35.41
N ASP A 408 28.45 -0.37 -34.10
CA ASP A 408 29.74 -0.12 -33.46
C ASP A 408 30.39 -1.43 -32.99
N LYS A 409 31.58 -1.33 -32.37
CA LYS A 409 32.28 -2.50 -31.82
C LYS A 409 31.50 -3.15 -30.67
N THR A 410 30.80 -2.36 -29.87
CA THR A 410 30.04 -2.85 -28.71
C THR A 410 28.89 -3.74 -29.19
N GLN A 411 28.11 -3.24 -30.13
CA GLN A 411 27.00 -3.92 -30.78
C GLN A 411 27.45 -5.11 -31.62
N MET A 412 28.61 -5.03 -32.31
CA MET A 412 29.19 -6.17 -33.02
C MET A 412 29.44 -7.35 -32.08
N SER A 413 29.94 -7.09 -30.87
CA SER A 413 30.23 -8.15 -29.88
C SER A 413 28.98 -8.92 -29.43
N GLY A 414 27.81 -8.27 -29.47
CA GLY A 414 26.52 -8.82 -29.08
C GLY A 414 25.92 -9.83 -30.07
N TRP A 415 26.31 -9.80 -31.35
CA TRP A 415 25.69 -10.66 -32.36
C TRP A 415 25.95 -12.14 -32.12
N ASN A 416 24.91 -12.97 -32.19
CA ASN A 416 25.12 -14.42 -32.12
C ASN A 416 25.76 -14.95 -33.42
N SER A 417 26.66 -15.93 -33.28
CA SER A 417 27.41 -16.48 -34.42
C SER A 417 26.53 -17.13 -35.49
N LYS A 418 25.37 -17.68 -35.12
CA LYS A 418 24.42 -18.27 -36.07
C LYS A 418 23.80 -17.20 -36.95
N THR A 419 23.55 -16.02 -36.41
CA THR A 419 22.98 -14.88 -37.10
C THR A 419 24.03 -14.21 -37.99
N LEU A 420 25.25 -13.97 -37.49
CA LEU A 420 26.37 -13.51 -38.33
C LEU A 420 26.57 -14.43 -39.54
N SER A 421 26.54 -15.76 -39.33
CA SER A 421 26.70 -16.74 -40.43
C SER A 421 25.60 -16.73 -41.50
N LYS A 422 24.54 -15.94 -41.29
CA LYS A 422 23.39 -15.80 -42.19
C LYS A 422 23.32 -14.42 -42.83
N LEU A 423 24.23 -13.50 -42.46
CA LEU A 423 24.46 -12.28 -43.22
C LEU A 423 24.89 -12.63 -44.65
N LYS A 424 24.56 -11.72 -45.56
CA LYS A 424 24.91 -11.78 -46.98
C LYS A 424 25.98 -10.71 -47.19
N GLU A 425 26.70 -10.81 -48.28
CA GLU A 425 27.68 -9.80 -48.70
C GLU A 425 27.07 -8.39 -48.69
N SER A 426 25.85 -8.23 -49.20
CA SER A 426 25.14 -6.94 -49.19
C SER A 426 24.80 -6.39 -47.80
N HIS A 427 24.80 -7.22 -46.74
CA HIS A 427 24.68 -6.71 -45.37
C HIS A 427 26.06 -6.34 -44.81
N ILE A 428 27.06 -7.18 -45.09
CA ILE A 428 28.43 -7.02 -44.60
C ILE A 428 29.08 -5.76 -45.18
N GLU A 429 28.79 -5.41 -46.43
CA GLU A 429 29.32 -4.19 -47.07
C GLU A 429 28.90 -2.89 -46.36
N HIS A 430 27.76 -2.91 -45.68
CA HIS A 430 27.26 -1.75 -44.94
C HIS A 430 27.90 -1.66 -43.55
N ILE A 431 28.49 -2.73 -43.00
CA ILE A 431 29.05 -2.72 -41.64
C ILE A 431 30.35 -1.89 -41.60
N PRO A 432 30.46 -0.87 -40.73
CA PRO A 432 31.67 -0.08 -40.58
C PRO A 432 32.87 -0.94 -40.20
N ALA A 433 34.05 -0.60 -40.74
CA ALA A 433 35.27 -1.36 -40.46
C ALA A 433 35.59 -1.42 -38.95
N GLY A 434 35.40 -0.30 -38.23
CA GLY A 434 35.64 -0.24 -36.78
C GLY A 434 34.71 -1.15 -35.95
N ALA A 435 33.56 -1.56 -36.48
CA ALA A 435 32.69 -2.53 -35.79
C ALA A 435 33.39 -3.88 -35.61
N PHE A 436 34.25 -4.27 -36.56
CA PHE A 436 34.94 -5.56 -36.54
C PHE A 436 35.99 -5.69 -35.42
N GLU A 437 36.39 -4.58 -34.78
CA GLU A 437 37.16 -4.61 -33.53
C GLU A 437 36.39 -5.31 -32.39
N GLY A 438 35.05 -5.31 -32.48
CA GLY A 438 34.16 -5.94 -31.52
C GLY A 438 33.92 -7.43 -31.71
N LEU A 439 34.45 -8.03 -32.78
CA LEU A 439 34.30 -9.47 -33.00
C LEU A 439 34.99 -10.26 -31.89
N THR A 440 34.24 -11.15 -31.24
CA THR A 440 34.75 -12.04 -30.21
C THR A 440 35.35 -13.31 -30.82
N GLN A 441 36.29 -13.94 -30.10
CA GLN A 441 36.85 -15.23 -30.53
C GLN A 441 35.76 -16.30 -30.68
N ALA A 442 34.71 -16.25 -29.84
CA ALA A 442 33.60 -17.19 -29.89
C ALA A 442 32.78 -17.05 -31.19
N GLN A 443 32.58 -15.81 -31.66
CA GLN A 443 31.96 -15.54 -32.96
C GLN A 443 32.86 -16.03 -34.09
N ALA A 444 34.15 -15.67 -34.08
CA ALA A 444 35.13 -16.08 -35.09
C ALA A 444 35.25 -17.61 -35.22
N LYS A 445 35.34 -18.34 -34.10
CA LYS A 445 35.36 -19.81 -34.04
C LYS A 445 34.11 -20.48 -34.60
N LYS A 446 32.96 -19.80 -34.65
CA LYS A 446 31.71 -20.33 -35.22
C LYS A 446 31.33 -19.68 -36.56
N MET A 447 32.12 -18.72 -37.02
CA MET A 447 31.95 -18.03 -38.28
C MET A 447 32.13 -18.99 -39.45
N LYS A 448 31.32 -18.80 -40.50
CA LYS A 448 31.44 -19.57 -41.74
C LYS A 448 32.40 -18.87 -42.69
N ILE A 449 33.09 -19.66 -43.52
CA ILE A 449 34.07 -19.13 -44.47
C ILE A 449 33.46 -18.13 -45.44
N ARG A 450 32.22 -18.35 -45.91
CA ARG A 450 31.52 -17.36 -46.73
C ARG A 450 31.38 -15.97 -46.09
N PHE A 451 31.28 -15.90 -44.76
CA PHE A 451 31.26 -14.61 -44.06
C PHE A 451 32.66 -14.01 -44.03
N ALA A 452 33.68 -14.80 -43.65
CA ALA A 452 35.07 -14.36 -43.64
C ALA A 452 35.54 -13.89 -45.03
N SER A 453 35.10 -14.56 -46.10
CA SER A 453 35.47 -14.23 -47.48
C SER A 453 34.71 -13.04 -48.06
N SER A 454 33.71 -12.50 -47.36
CA SER A 454 32.98 -11.28 -47.78
C SER A 454 33.43 -10.04 -47.03
N LEU A 455 34.44 -10.16 -46.15
CA LEU A 455 35.03 -9.01 -45.49
C LEU A 455 35.83 -8.16 -46.49
N SER A 456 35.64 -6.85 -46.43
CA SER A 456 36.45 -5.91 -47.19
C SER A 456 37.88 -5.83 -46.64
N LYS A 457 38.81 -5.26 -47.42
CA LYS A 457 40.17 -5.02 -46.97
C LYS A 457 40.20 -4.20 -45.67
N ASP A 458 39.39 -3.14 -45.61
CA ASP A 458 39.36 -2.23 -44.47
C ASP A 458 38.78 -2.92 -43.24
N GLN A 459 37.76 -3.77 -43.41
CA GLN A 459 37.20 -4.59 -42.32
C GLN A 459 38.21 -5.59 -41.78
N VAL A 460 38.96 -6.28 -42.66
CA VAL A 460 40.03 -7.22 -42.24
C VAL A 460 41.13 -6.51 -41.47
N GLN A 461 41.47 -5.27 -41.84
CA GLN A 461 42.49 -4.47 -41.15
C GLN A 461 42.08 -4.01 -39.75
N ASN A 462 40.78 -3.99 -39.43
CA ASN A 462 40.25 -3.62 -38.12
C ASN A 462 39.95 -4.84 -37.22
N LEU A 463 40.25 -6.06 -37.69
CA LEU A 463 40.15 -7.24 -36.84
C LEU A 463 41.23 -7.21 -35.75
N ASP A 464 40.86 -7.59 -34.54
CA ASP A 464 41.83 -7.93 -33.51
C ASP A 464 42.77 -9.05 -34.02
N PRO A 465 44.09 -9.00 -33.75
CA PRO A 465 45.05 -9.98 -34.26
C PRO A 465 44.69 -11.44 -33.93
N GLU A 466 44.15 -11.70 -32.74
CA GLU A 466 43.74 -13.06 -32.36
C GLU A 466 42.53 -13.53 -33.16
N ILE A 467 41.62 -12.61 -33.50
CA ILE A 467 40.48 -12.88 -34.37
C ILE A 467 40.92 -13.15 -35.80
N PHE A 468 41.87 -12.35 -36.30
CA PHE A 468 42.49 -12.56 -37.61
C PHE A 468 43.11 -13.95 -37.70
N ASP A 469 43.88 -14.37 -36.69
CA ASP A 469 44.51 -15.70 -36.65
C ASP A 469 43.47 -16.83 -36.66
N VAL A 470 42.39 -16.70 -35.86
CA VAL A 470 41.29 -17.69 -35.82
C VAL A 470 40.55 -17.78 -37.16
N ILE A 471 40.36 -16.66 -37.85
CA ILE A 471 39.72 -16.65 -39.16
C ILE A 471 40.68 -17.22 -40.21
N GLY A 472 41.94 -16.81 -40.19
CA GLY A 472 42.98 -17.25 -41.10
C GLY A 472 43.21 -18.75 -41.06
N SER A 473 43.27 -19.34 -39.86
CA SER A 473 43.44 -20.79 -39.69
C SER A 473 42.30 -21.56 -40.35
N LYS A 474 41.05 -21.13 -40.18
CA LYS A 474 39.89 -21.78 -40.80
C LYS A 474 39.89 -21.71 -42.32
N VAL A 475 40.26 -20.56 -42.87
CA VAL A 475 40.37 -20.38 -44.33
C VAL A 475 41.44 -21.31 -44.89
N PHE A 476 42.55 -21.46 -44.16
CA PHE A 476 43.61 -22.39 -44.54
C PHE A 476 43.17 -23.85 -44.43
N ASP A 477 42.52 -24.24 -43.34
CA ASP A 477 42.02 -25.61 -43.11
C ASP A 477 41.04 -26.05 -44.23
N GLU A 478 40.09 -25.18 -44.62
CA GLU A 478 39.13 -25.53 -45.69
C GLU A 478 39.80 -25.56 -47.07
N PHE A 479 40.87 -24.78 -47.29
CA PHE A 479 41.68 -24.89 -48.50
C PHE A 479 42.46 -26.21 -48.56
N GLU A 480 43.04 -26.64 -47.44
CA GLU A 480 43.73 -27.93 -47.33
C GLU A 480 42.77 -29.11 -47.56
N ASP A 481 41.54 -29.03 -47.02
CA ASP A 481 40.48 -30.02 -47.25
C ASP A 481 40.09 -30.11 -48.74
N LEU A 482 39.93 -28.96 -49.42
CA LEU A 482 39.59 -28.93 -50.85
C LEU A 482 40.70 -29.50 -51.73
N LEU A 483 41.96 -29.18 -51.42
CA LEU A 483 43.11 -29.77 -52.11
C LEU A 483 43.17 -31.28 -51.90
N SER A 484 42.93 -31.75 -50.67
CA SER A 484 42.89 -33.18 -50.35
C SER A 484 41.77 -33.90 -51.11
N GLN A 485 40.59 -33.28 -51.23
CA GLN A 485 39.47 -33.83 -52.01
C GLN A 485 39.75 -33.85 -53.52
N GLN A 486 40.30 -32.78 -54.09
CA GLN A 486 40.69 -32.77 -55.50
C GLN A 486 41.75 -33.81 -55.84
N GLN A 487 42.72 -34.02 -54.93
CA GLN A 487 43.71 -35.09 -55.10
C GLN A 487 43.04 -36.46 -55.09
N LEU A 488 42.09 -36.72 -54.18
CA LEU A 488 41.33 -37.97 -54.16
C LEU A 488 40.51 -38.19 -55.45
N ASP A 489 39.86 -37.17 -55.98
CA ASP A 489 39.07 -37.26 -57.22
C ASP A 489 39.93 -37.44 -58.48
N LEU A 490 41.21 -37.05 -58.46
CA LEU A 490 42.17 -37.28 -59.55
C LEU A 490 42.77 -38.70 -59.55
N PHE A 491 42.65 -39.44 -58.43
CA PHE A 491 43.21 -40.78 -58.25
C PHE A 491 42.16 -41.90 -58.11
N GLY A 492 40.87 -41.57 -58.11
CA GLY A 492 39.74 -42.51 -58.21
C GLY A 492 39.21 -42.62 -59.63
#